data_AF-A0A258FNE7-F1
#
_entry.id   AF-A0A258FNE7-F1
#
_cell.length_a   1.000
_cell.length_b   1.000
_cell.length_c   1.000
_cell.angle_alpha   90.00
_cell.angle_beta   90.00
_cell.angle_gamma   90.00
#
_symmetry.space_group_name_H-M   'P 1'
#
loop_
_entity.id
_entity.type
_entity.pdbx_description
1 polymer ?
#
loop_
_entity_poly.entity_id
_entity_poly.type
_entity_poly.pdbx_seq_one_letter_code
_entity_poly.pdbx_strand_id
1 'polypeptide(L)'
;MRLTLIAAVSAAAVLAAAPAFAAIQTTYTDAQLEAFASAMVDVRAAAPTDGSAPNAEQQAAMASAVEASGLTPDEFNALATTVSTDTVLQARLALLDAPEPVPGSVAAGVTDAEVEQFSSAMVNVRAAAPADGSTPTTEQAAAMAAAVSASGLSTDRFNEIATAVSQDAHLRARVRLADAQRG
;
A
#
# COMPACT_ATOMS: atom_id res chain seq x y z
N MET A 1 14.32 56.92 27.61
CA MET A 1 14.23 56.53 26.19
C MET A 1 14.59 55.04 26.12
N ARG A 2 13.61 54.14 26.19
CA ARG A 2 12.96 53.45 25.05
C ARG A 2 13.99 52.98 24.00
N LEU A 3 14.29 51.69 24.00
CA LEU A 3 14.13 50.84 22.82
C LEU A 3 13.99 49.38 23.23
N THR A 4 12.77 48.87 23.03
CA THR A 4 12.40 47.46 23.10
C THR A 4 12.90 46.78 21.83
N LEU A 5 13.68 45.70 21.94
CA LEU A 5 13.94 44.78 20.83
C LEU A 5 13.27 43.44 21.17
N ILE A 6 12.10 43.24 20.55
CA ILE A 6 11.39 41.97 20.51
C ILE A 6 12.21 41.07 19.57
N ALA A 7 12.97 40.14 20.15
CA ALA A 7 13.50 39.02 19.39
C ALA A 7 12.35 38.07 19.08
N ALA A 8 11.85 38.13 17.85
CA ALA A 8 10.96 37.13 17.29
C ALA A 8 11.70 35.79 17.30
N VAL A 9 11.37 34.92 18.26
CA VAL A 9 11.77 33.51 18.19
C VAL A 9 10.94 32.88 17.08
N SER A 10 11.62 32.56 15.99
CA SER A 10 11.09 31.96 14.78
C SER A 10 10.23 30.74 15.07
N ALA A 11 8.94 30.85 14.78
CA ALA A 11 8.06 29.72 14.52
C ALA A 11 8.39 29.15 13.14
N ALA A 12 9.48 28.39 13.03
CA ALA A 12 9.85 27.67 11.83
C ALA A 12 10.66 26.41 12.17
N ALA A 13 10.08 25.54 12.99
CA ALA A 13 10.56 24.19 13.20
C ALA A 13 9.36 23.23 13.35
N VAL A 14 8.39 23.36 12.45
CA VAL A 14 7.57 22.22 12.05
C VAL A 14 7.97 21.92 10.61
N LEU A 15 9.21 21.45 10.43
CA LEU A 15 9.44 20.48 9.38
C LEU A 15 8.62 19.28 9.82
N ALA A 16 7.40 19.22 9.30
CA ALA A 16 6.70 17.97 9.17
C ALA A 16 7.74 16.96 8.68
N ALA A 17 7.97 15.91 9.47
CA ALA A 17 8.47 14.69 8.90
C ALA A 17 7.47 14.35 7.78
N ALA A 18 7.83 14.69 6.54
CA ALA A 18 7.18 14.06 5.41
C ALA A 18 7.26 12.56 5.71
N PRO A 19 6.13 11.84 5.75
CA PRO A 19 6.15 10.45 6.17
C PRO A 19 7.13 9.72 5.26
N ALA A 20 7.88 8.75 5.81
CA ALA A 20 8.85 7.96 5.06
C ALA A 20 8.25 7.39 3.75
N PHE A 21 6.93 7.20 3.70
CA PHE A 21 6.14 6.95 2.49
C PHE A 21 6.39 7.88 1.29
N ALA A 22 6.58 9.19 1.51
CA ALA A 22 6.79 10.14 0.42
C ALA A 22 8.18 10.01 -0.22
N ALA A 23 9.18 9.58 0.55
CA ALA A 23 10.55 9.36 0.05
C ALA A 23 10.73 7.99 -0.63
N ILE A 24 9.79 7.06 -0.43
CA ILE A 24 9.76 5.72 -1.04
C ILE A 24 8.91 5.73 -2.34
N GLN A 25 8.61 6.90 -2.90
CA GLN A 25 8.12 7.06 -4.28
C GLN A 25 9.25 6.65 -5.25
N THR A 26 9.36 5.34 -5.34
CA THR A 26 10.33 4.45 -5.96
C THR A 26 10.07 4.42 -7.45
N THR A 27 11.02 4.88 -8.28
CA THR A 27 11.19 4.66 -9.74
C THR A 27 9.99 4.95 -10.68
N TYR A 28 8.78 4.54 -10.32
CA TYR A 28 7.50 4.76 -10.98
C TYR A 28 6.54 5.57 -10.08
N THR A 29 5.93 6.57 -10.69
CA THR A 29 4.88 7.40 -10.08
C THR A 29 3.54 6.66 -10.04
N ASP A 30 2.64 7.05 -9.14
CA ASP A 30 1.28 6.47 -9.09
C ASP A 30 0.52 6.66 -10.41
N ALA A 31 0.68 7.82 -11.06
CA ALA A 31 0.11 8.07 -12.39
C ALA A 31 0.61 7.09 -13.47
N GLN A 32 1.90 6.70 -13.42
CA GLN A 32 2.44 5.69 -14.34
C GLN A 32 1.88 4.30 -14.05
N LEU A 33 1.67 3.97 -12.77
CA LEU A 33 1.07 2.70 -12.37
C LEU A 33 -0.42 2.62 -12.73
N GLU A 34 -1.16 3.72 -12.62
CA GLU A 34 -2.55 3.85 -13.08
C GLU A 34 -2.65 3.69 -14.60
N ALA A 35 -1.80 4.41 -15.35
CA ALA A 35 -1.70 4.27 -16.80
C ALA A 35 -1.39 2.82 -17.20
N PHE A 36 -0.46 2.17 -16.51
CA PHE A 36 -0.12 0.78 -16.73
C PHE A 36 -1.28 -0.17 -16.43
N ALA A 37 -1.99 0.02 -15.32
CA ALA A 37 -3.15 -0.78 -14.96
C ALA A 37 -4.27 -0.65 -16.01
N SER A 38 -4.56 0.58 -16.47
CA SER A 38 -5.52 0.82 -17.55
C SER A 38 -5.09 0.13 -18.84
N ALA A 39 -3.83 0.32 -19.25
CA ALA A 39 -3.29 -0.33 -20.44
C ALA A 39 -3.40 -1.85 -20.38
N MET A 40 -3.18 -2.48 -19.22
CA MET A 40 -3.34 -3.94 -19.09
C MET A 40 -4.77 -4.41 -19.37
N VAL A 41 -5.79 -3.64 -19.00
CA VAL A 41 -7.19 -3.97 -19.27
C VAL A 41 -7.46 -3.87 -20.78
N ASP A 42 -7.05 -2.76 -21.40
CA ASP A 42 -7.31 -2.50 -22.81
C ASP A 42 -6.52 -3.42 -23.73
N VAL A 43 -5.26 -3.71 -23.40
CA VAL A 43 -4.41 -4.69 -24.10
C VAL A 43 -5.02 -6.09 -24.01
N ARG A 44 -5.55 -6.49 -22.85
CA ARG A 44 -6.24 -7.79 -22.70
C ARG A 44 -7.53 -7.84 -23.51
N ALA A 45 -8.25 -6.73 -23.62
CA ALA A 45 -9.46 -6.64 -24.46
C ALA A 45 -9.12 -6.72 -25.96
N ALA A 46 -7.96 -6.22 -26.38
CA ALA A 46 -7.47 -6.31 -27.76
C ALA A 46 -6.80 -7.66 -28.09
N ALA A 47 -6.38 -8.41 -27.08
CA ALA A 47 -5.74 -9.71 -27.25
C ALA A 47 -6.75 -10.82 -27.64
N PRO A 48 -6.31 -11.85 -28.38
CA PRO A 48 -7.15 -13.01 -28.68
C PRO A 48 -7.53 -13.77 -27.39
N THR A 49 -8.83 -14.10 -27.26
CA THR A 49 -9.38 -14.77 -26.08
C THR A 49 -9.17 -16.29 -26.06
N ASP A 50 -8.81 -16.87 -27.20
CA ASP A 50 -8.58 -18.31 -27.39
C ASP A 50 -7.12 -18.73 -27.09
N GLY A 51 -6.27 -17.78 -26.65
CA GLY A 51 -4.87 -18.01 -26.35
C GLY A 51 -3.99 -18.18 -27.59
N SER A 52 -4.51 -17.92 -28.79
CA SER A 52 -3.71 -17.87 -30.01
C SER A 52 -2.75 -16.67 -30.02
N ALA A 53 -1.75 -16.70 -30.91
CA ALA A 53 -0.87 -15.55 -31.09
C ALA A 53 -1.66 -14.36 -31.71
N PRO A 54 -1.50 -13.12 -31.23
CA PRO A 54 -2.17 -11.97 -31.80
C PRO A 54 -1.80 -11.78 -33.28
N ASN A 55 -2.80 -11.59 -34.14
CA ASN A 55 -2.59 -11.25 -35.54
C ASN A 55 -2.14 -9.77 -35.70
N ALA A 56 -1.81 -9.33 -36.92
CA ALA A 56 -1.28 -7.98 -37.14
C ALA A 56 -2.25 -6.85 -36.72
N GLU A 57 -3.55 -7.04 -36.92
CA GLU A 57 -4.57 -6.07 -36.51
C GLU A 57 -4.69 -5.99 -34.98
N GLN A 58 -4.65 -7.15 -34.32
CA GLN A 58 -4.64 -7.23 -32.86
C GLN A 58 -3.36 -6.65 -32.26
N GLN A 59 -2.19 -6.89 -32.87
CA GLN A 59 -0.93 -6.28 -32.44
C GLN A 59 -0.99 -4.75 -32.54
N ALA A 60 -1.54 -4.21 -33.63
CA ALA A 60 -1.75 -2.78 -33.79
C ALA A 60 -2.75 -2.21 -32.76
N ALA A 61 -3.82 -2.95 -32.46
CA ALA A 61 -4.80 -2.57 -31.45
C ALA A 61 -4.20 -2.57 -30.03
N MET A 62 -3.40 -3.59 -29.69
CA MET A 62 -2.69 -3.68 -28.42
C MET A 62 -1.68 -2.53 -28.27
N ALA A 63 -0.91 -2.19 -29.31
CA ALA A 63 -0.01 -1.04 -29.28
C ALA A 63 -0.79 0.28 -29.10
N SER A 64 -1.90 0.46 -29.81
CA SER A 64 -2.75 1.65 -29.68
C SER A 64 -3.37 1.78 -28.29
N ALA A 65 -3.72 0.66 -27.65
CA ALA A 65 -4.24 0.64 -26.28
C ALA A 65 -3.18 1.11 -25.28
N VAL A 66 -1.92 0.68 -25.44
CA VAL A 66 -0.81 1.15 -24.61
C VAL A 66 -0.60 2.66 -24.81
N GLU A 67 -0.53 3.12 -26.05
CA GLU A 67 -0.35 4.55 -26.37
C GLU A 67 -1.50 5.43 -25.84
N ALA A 68 -2.74 4.93 -25.89
CA ALA A 68 -3.91 5.63 -25.37
C ALA A 68 -3.86 5.84 -23.85
N SER A 69 -3.14 4.98 -23.12
CA SER A 69 -2.90 5.14 -21.67
C SER A 69 -1.83 6.20 -21.35
N GLY A 70 -1.14 6.73 -22.35
CA GLY A 70 -0.03 7.68 -22.18
C GLY A 70 1.32 7.01 -21.92
N LEU A 71 1.43 5.69 -22.11
CA LEU A 71 2.68 4.94 -22.06
C LEU A 71 3.15 4.61 -23.48
N THR A 72 4.45 4.51 -23.68
CA THR A 72 5.02 3.85 -24.86
C THR A 72 4.99 2.32 -24.70
N PRO A 73 4.99 1.55 -25.80
CA PRO A 73 5.14 0.09 -25.74
C PRO A 73 6.37 -0.38 -24.95
N ASP A 74 7.50 0.34 -25.07
CA ASP A 74 8.72 0.03 -24.34
C ASP A 74 8.56 0.26 -22.82
N GLU A 75 7.95 1.38 -22.41
CA GLU A 75 7.65 1.65 -21.00
C GLU A 75 6.69 0.61 -20.42
N PHE A 76 5.61 0.28 -21.16
CA PHE A 76 4.66 -0.74 -20.74
C PHE A 76 5.35 -2.10 -20.55
N ASN A 77 6.19 -2.53 -21.49
CA ASN A 77 6.90 -3.80 -21.40
C ASN A 77 7.92 -3.81 -20.23
N ALA A 78 8.61 -2.70 -20.01
CA ALA A 78 9.53 -2.53 -18.88
C ALA A 78 8.81 -2.60 -17.53
N LEU A 79 7.68 -1.90 -17.39
CA LEU A 79 6.83 -1.99 -16.19
C LEU A 79 6.28 -3.40 -16.02
N ALA A 80 5.76 -4.04 -17.07
CA ALA A 80 5.23 -5.40 -17.00
C ALA A 80 6.27 -6.40 -16.48
N THR A 81 7.52 -6.29 -16.98
CA THR A 81 8.64 -7.11 -16.52
C THR A 81 8.95 -6.82 -15.05
N THR A 82 9.07 -5.55 -14.67
CA THR A 82 9.42 -5.17 -13.29
C THR A 82 8.33 -5.61 -12.30
N VAL A 83 7.07 -5.31 -12.61
CA VAL A 83 5.90 -5.71 -11.80
C VAL A 83 5.85 -7.22 -11.64
N SER A 84 6.23 -8.02 -12.64
CA SER A 84 6.19 -9.49 -12.52
C SER A 84 7.11 -10.06 -11.43
N THR A 85 8.14 -9.32 -11.02
CA THR A 85 9.14 -9.74 -10.03
C THR A 85 9.18 -8.90 -8.75
N ASP A 86 8.60 -7.70 -8.77
CA ASP A 86 8.60 -6.76 -7.65
C ASP A 86 7.28 -6.84 -6.87
N THR A 87 7.32 -7.46 -5.70
CA THR A 87 6.16 -7.63 -4.81
C THR A 87 5.64 -6.30 -4.26
N VAL A 88 6.48 -5.29 -4.10
CA VAL A 88 6.08 -3.94 -3.65
C VAL A 88 5.29 -3.25 -4.75
N LEU A 89 5.76 -3.30 -6.01
CA LEU A 89 5.02 -2.75 -7.14
C LEU A 89 3.68 -3.48 -7.37
N GLN A 90 3.64 -4.80 -7.22
CA GLN A 90 2.39 -5.56 -7.27
C GLN A 90 1.40 -5.09 -6.19
N ALA A 91 1.87 -4.88 -4.96
CA ALA A 91 1.03 -4.39 -3.87
C ALA A 91 0.56 -2.94 -4.09
N ARG A 92 1.39 -2.07 -4.68
CA ARG A 92 1.00 -0.71 -5.08
C ARG A 92 -0.11 -0.74 -6.13
N LEU A 93 0.00 -1.57 -7.18
CA LEU A 93 -1.06 -1.72 -8.18
C LEU A 93 -2.36 -2.23 -7.57
N ALA A 94 -2.29 -3.20 -6.65
CA ALA A 94 -3.46 -3.69 -5.94
C ALA A 94 -4.09 -2.66 -5.00
N LEU A 95 -3.33 -1.67 -4.54
CA LEU A 95 -3.83 -0.54 -3.76
C LEU A 95 -4.57 0.46 -4.64
N LEU A 96 -4.01 0.81 -5.80
CA LEU A 96 -4.64 1.73 -6.77
C LEU A 96 -5.96 1.18 -7.33
N ASP A 97 -6.07 -0.15 -7.47
CA ASP A 97 -7.29 -0.81 -7.92
C ASP A 97 -8.34 -0.98 -6.81
N ALA A 98 -7.96 -0.82 -5.54
CA ALA A 98 -8.87 -1.04 -4.43
C ALA A 98 -9.86 0.13 -4.29
N PRO A 99 -11.17 -0.15 -4.07
CA PRO A 99 -12.17 0.90 -3.92
C PRO A 99 -11.90 1.74 -2.67
N GLU A 100 -11.98 3.06 -2.80
CA GLU A 100 -11.79 4.01 -1.72
C GLU A 100 -12.66 3.67 -0.48
N PRO A 101 -12.11 3.86 0.75
CA PRO A 101 -12.87 3.63 1.97
C PRO A 101 -14.11 4.54 2.05
N VAL A 102 -15.18 4.02 2.63
CA VAL A 102 -16.40 4.81 2.88
C VAL A 102 -16.06 5.98 3.81
N PRO A 103 -16.39 7.24 3.46
CA PRO A 103 -16.13 8.39 4.33
C PRO A 103 -16.73 8.21 5.73
N GLY A 104 -15.92 8.49 6.76
CA GLY A 104 -16.32 8.31 8.16
C GLY A 104 -16.26 6.87 8.68
N SER A 105 -15.90 5.88 7.84
CA SER A 105 -15.56 4.54 8.32
C SER A 105 -14.26 4.55 9.13
N VAL A 106 -14.05 3.51 9.94
CA VAL A 106 -12.76 3.30 10.63
C VAL A 106 -11.63 3.24 9.61
N ALA A 107 -11.82 2.54 8.48
CA ALA A 107 -10.83 2.40 7.42
C ALA A 107 -10.39 3.75 6.82
N ALA A 108 -11.32 4.67 6.60
CA ALA A 108 -11.02 6.03 6.13
C ALA A 108 -10.19 6.85 7.12
N GLY A 109 -10.27 6.52 8.42
CA GLY A 109 -9.53 7.19 9.48
C GLY A 109 -8.18 6.56 9.84
N VAL A 110 -7.82 5.40 9.28
CA VAL A 110 -6.54 4.74 9.59
C VAL A 110 -5.39 5.45 8.89
N THR A 111 -4.41 5.92 9.66
CA THR A 111 -3.21 6.59 9.16
C THR A 111 -2.17 5.59 8.63
N ASP A 112 -1.23 6.04 7.80
CA ASP A 112 -0.14 5.16 7.32
C ASP A 112 0.72 4.62 8.47
N ALA A 113 0.97 5.45 9.48
CA ALA A 113 1.66 5.02 10.70
C ALA A 113 0.90 3.89 11.39
N GLU A 114 -0.43 3.98 11.52
CA GLU A 114 -1.23 2.91 12.11
C GLU A 114 -1.23 1.64 11.25
N VAL A 115 -1.18 1.75 9.93
CA VAL A 115 -1.01 0.59 9.03
C VAL A 115 0.32 -0.11 9.29
N GLU A 116 1.42 0.64 9.36
CA GLU A 116 2.76 0.09 9.66
C GLU A 116 2.80 -0.58 11.04
N GLN A 117 2.27 0.09 12.06
CA GLN A 117 2.21 -0.42 13.43
C GLN A 117 1.34 -1.67 13.51
N PHE A 118 0.17 -1.67 12.86
CA PHE A 118 -0.73 -2.82 12.82
C PHE A 118 -0.09 -4.02 12.13
N SER A 119 0.51 -3.78 10.96
CA SER A 119 1.22 -4.81 10.19
C SER A 119 2.41 -5.39 10.98
N SER A 120 3.19 -4.56 11.67
CA SER A 120 4.26 -5.01 12.58
C SER A 120 3.71 -5.81 13.77
N ALA A 121 2.64 -5.34 14.40
CA ALA A 121 1.98 -6.05 15.49
C ALA A 121 1.48 -7.43 15.05
N MET A 122 0.89 -7.56 13.86
CA MET A 122 0.41 -8.84 13.33
C MET A 122 1.53 -9.87 13.20
N VAL A 123 2.73 -9.46 12.75
CA VAL A 123 3.90 -10.34 12.67
C VAL A 123 4.32 -10.81 14.07
N ASN A 124 4.45 -9.88 15.02
CA ASN A 124 4.90 -10.18 16.37
C ASN A 124 3.87 -11.00 17.17
N VAL A 125 2.59 -10.69 17.01
CA VAL A 125 1.47 -11.45 17.60
C VAL A 125 1.47 -12.87 17.05
N ARG A 126 1.66 -13.05 15.74
CA ARG A 126 1.76 -14.39 15.14
C ARG A 126 2.97 -15.17 15.63
N ALA A 127 4.10 -14.51 15.88
CA ALA A 127 5.29 -15.14 16.45
C ALA A 127 5.09 -15.56 17.92
N ALA A 128 4.26 -14.84 18.67
CA ALA A 128 3.90 -15.16 20.05
C ALA A 128 2.75 -16.19 20.16
N ALA A 129 1.95 -16.35 19.12
CA ALA A 129 0.84 -17.29 19.07
C ALA A 129 1.33 -18.75 18.94
N PRO A 130 0.58 -19.72 19.46
CA PRO A 130 0.88 -21.13 19.28
C PRO A 130 0.81 -21.53 17.79
N ALA A 131 1.87 -22.18 17.30
CA ALA A 131 2.02 -22.54 15.89
C ALA A 131 1.04 -23.63 15.42
N ASP A 132 0.51 -24.42 16.36
CA ASP A 132 -0.44 -25.51 16.11
C ASP A 132 -1.92 -25.05 16.13
N GLY A 133 -2.18 -23.76 16.36
CA GLY A 133 -3.52 -23.20 16.44
C GLY A 133 -4.29 -23.57 17.71
N SER A 134 -3.60 -24.12 18.73
CA SER A 134 -4.19 -24.37 20.04
C SER A 134 -4.57 -23.07 20.75
N THR A 135 -5.37 -23.18 21.82
CA THR A 135 -5.68 -22.02 22.67
C THR A 135 -4.38 -21.49 23.30
N PRO A 136 -4.07 -20.19 23.17
CA PRO A 136 -2.85 -19.62 23.76
C PRO A 136 -2.79 -19.85 25.28
N THR A 137 -1.60 -20.17 25.79
CA THR A 137 -1.37 -20.19 27.24
C THR A 137 -1.45 -18.76 27.80
N THR A 138 -1.56 -18.62 29.13
CA THR A 138 -1.56 -17.29 29.77
C THR A 138 -0.31 -16.48 29.43
N GLU A 139 0.85 -17.13 29.36
CA GLU A 139 2.12 -16.49 29.00
C GLU A 139 2.14 -16.05 27.53
N GLN A 140 1.61 -16.88 26.62
CA GLN A 140 1.49 -16.53 25.20
C GLN A 140 0.49 -15.39 24.99
N ALA A 141 -0.66 -15.42 25.68
CA ALA A 141 -1.63 -14.34 25.63
C ALA A 141 -1.02 -13.01 26.13
N ALA A 142 -0.22 -13.05 27.20
CA ALA A 142 0.52 -11.89 27.68
C ALA A 142 1.57 -11.41 26.67
N ALA A 143 2.29 -12.33 26.01
CA ALA A 143 3.25 -12.00 24.97
C ALA A 143 2.59 -11.37 23.73
N MET A 144 1.43 -11.88 23.31
CA MET A 144 0.64 -11.30 22.22
C MET A 144 0.16 -9.88 22.57
N ALA A 145 -0.33 -9.65 23.79
CA ALA A 145 -0.74 -8.31 24.23
C ALA A 145 0.45 -7.33 24.31
N ALA A 146 1.61 -7.81 24.77
CA ALA A 146 2.84 -7.03 24.78
C ALA A 146 3.33 -6.70 23.36
N ALA A 147 3.19 -7.63 22.42
CA ALA A 147 3.53 -7.41 21.01
C ALA A 147 2.69 -6.30 20.36
N VAL A 148 1.38 -6.25 20.66
CA VAL A 148 0.51 -5.15 20.22
C VAL A 148 0.96 -3.83 20.86
N SER A 149 1.20 -3.82 22.17
CA SER A 149 1.62 -2.60 22.86
C SER A 149 2.98 -2.08 22.36
N ALA A 150 3.91 -2.98 22.03
CA ALA A 150 5.22 -2.65 21.49
C ALA A 150 5.16 -2.02 20.10
N SER A 151 4.09 -2.22 19.34
CA SER A 151 3.87 -1.54 18.06
C SER A 151 3.42 -0.09 18.23
N GLY A 152 3.12 0.36 19.46
CA GLY A 152 2.57 1.69 19.73
C GLY A 152 1.05 1.79 19.57
N LEU A 153 0.37 0.69 19.24
CA LEU A 153 -1.10 0.62 19.23
C LEU A 153 -1.62 0.20 20.60
N SER A 154 -2.76 0.75 20.99
CA SER A 154 -3.56 0.15 22.06
C SER A 154 -4.22 -1.13 21.55
N THR A 155 -4.54 -2.06 22.45
CA THR A 155 -5.28 -3.29 22.11
C THR A 155 -6.62 -2.98 21.45
N ASP A 156 -7.34 -1.98 21.97
CA ASP A 156 -8.63 -1.56 21.38
C ASP A 156 -8.44 -1.07 19.95
N ARG A 157 -7.43 -0.23 19.71
CA ARG A 157 -7.16 0.31 18.38
C ARG A 157 -6.70 -0.78 17.41
N PHE A 158 -5.87 -1.70 17.87
CA PHE A 158 -5.48 -2.87 17.08
C PHE A 158 -6.70 -3.71 16.66
N ASN A 159 -7.64 -3.97 17.58
CA ASN A 159 -8.84 -4.73 17.28
C ASN A 159 -9.81 -4.00 16.33
N GLU A 160 -9.94 -2.68 16.47
CA GLU A 160 -10.69 -1.85 15.53
C GLU A 160 -10.11 -1.94 14.13
N ILE A 161 -8.78 -1.78 13.99
CA ILE A 161 -8.10 -1.88 12.70
C ILE A 161 -8.23 -3.29 12.15
N ALA A 162 -8.07 -4.35 12.96
CA ALA A 162 -8.25 -5.74 12.53
C ALA A 162 -9.65 -5.98 11.94
N THR A 163 -10.68 -5.42 12.60
CA THR A 163 -12.05 -5.51 12.13
C THR A 163 -12.24 -4.73 10.82
N ALA A 164 -11.73 -3.51 10.74
CA ALA A 164 -11.80 -2.68 9.54
C ALA A 164 -11.06 -3.33 8.35
N VAL A 165 -9.88 -3.92 8.59
CA VAL A 165 -9.12 -4.70 7.60
C VAL A 165 -9.99 -5.85 7.08
N SER A 166 -10.73 -6.57 7.92
CA SER A 166 -11.58 -7.66 7.41
C SER A 166 -12.73 -7.20 6.49
N GLN A 167 -13.13 -5.92 6.58
CA GLN A 167 -14.30 -5.36 5.91
C GLN A 167 -13.97 -4.45 4.73
N ASP A 168 -12.77 -3.86 4.70
CA ASP A 168 -12.38 -2.83 3.73
C ASP A 168 -11.27 -3.34 2.79
N ALA A 169 -11.48 -3.22 1.48
CA ALA A 169 -10.52 -3.69 0.48
C ALA A 169 -9.28 -2.80 0.40
N HIS A 170 -9.45 -1.49 0.51
CA HIS A 170 -8.35 -0.53 0.41
C HIS A 170 -7.43 -0.60 1.62
N LEU A 171 -7.98 -0.68 2.84
CA LEU A 171 -7.18 -0.88 4.04
C LEU A 171 -6.42 -2.22 4.00
N ARG A 172 -7.02 -3.30 3.49
CA ARG A 172 -6.28 -4.56 3.24
C ARG A 172 -5.13 -4.37 2.27
N ALA A 173 -5.33 -3.62 1.18
CA ALA A 173 -4.29 -3.35 0.22
C ALA A 173 -3.14 -2.54 0.85
N ARG A 174 -3.44 -1.54 1.68
CA ARG A 174 -2.44 -0.78 2.44
C ARG A 174 -1.62 -1.67 3.38
N VAL A 175 -2.26 -2.57 4.13
CA VAL A 175 -1.55 -3.52 5.00
C VAL A 175 -0.64 -4.44 4.19
N ARG A 176 -1.12 -4.99 3.07
CA ARG A 176 -0.28 -5.82 2.18
C ARG A 176 0.90 -5.06 1.61
N LEU A 177 0.73 -3.79 1.27
CA LEU A 177 1.82 -2.94 0.80
C LEU A 177 2.87 -2.74 1.91
N ALA A 178 2.43 -2.44 3.13
CA ALA A 178 3.34 -2.32 4.28
C ALA A 178 4.08 -3.63 4.59
N ASP A 179 3.41 -4.78 4.44
CA ASP A 179 4.05 -6.10 4.56
C ASP A 179 5.09 -6.34 3.45
N ALA A 180 4.76 -6.03 2.20
CA ALA A 180 5.66 -6.20 1.06
C ALA A 180 6.92 -5.33 1.18
N GLN A 181 6.79 -4.13 1.73
CA GLN A 181 7.92 -3.21 1.96
C GLN A 181 8.86 -3.66 3.09
N ARG A 182 8.42 -4.58 3.95
CA ARG A 182 9.22 -5.11 5.07
C ARG A 182 9.98 -6.39 4.72
N GLY A 183 9.52 -7.14 3.72
CA GLY A 183 10.13 -8.39 3.24
C GLY A 183 11.43 -8.14 2.50
#